data_AF-A0A973FJU0-F1
#
_entry.id   AF-A0A973FJU0-F1
#
_cell.length_a   1.000
_cell.length_b   1.000
_cell.length_c   1.000
_cell.angle_alpha   90.00
_cell.angle_beta   90.00
_cell.angle_gamma   90.00
#
_symmetry.space_group_name_H-M   'P 1'
#
loop_
_entity.id
_entity.type
_entity.pdbx_description
1 polymer ?
#
loop_
_entity_poly.entity_id
_entity_poly.type
_entity_poly.pdbx_seq_one_letter_code
_entity_poly.pdbx_strand_id
1 'polypeptide(L)'
;MILLGILAVPCLATPDYAKQTGYDCGKCHVDVIGGGKLTTTGEAFLTDLKAKGQYRQLSTTQHIVRLIIGYLHMLAAIVWFGTIMYVHLLLKPAYASKGLPKAELRLGWLSMFVLLVTGTLLTIARMPNLAAFTATRFG
;
A
#
# COMPACT_ATOMS: atom_id res chain seq x y z
N MET A 1 -2.09 -26.27 -27.55
CA MET A 1 -0.91 -25.70 -26.86
C MET A 1 -0.98 -24.19 -27.00
N ILE A 2 -1.56 -23.50 -26.02
CA ILE A 2 -1.72 -22.04 -26.05
C ILE A 2 -0.46 -21.44 -25.42
N LEU A 3 0.36 -20.79 -26.26
CA LEU A 3 1.58 -20.11 -25.87
C LEU A 3 1.20 -18.78 -25.22
N LEU A 4 1.20 -18.73 -23.88
CA LEU A 4 1.00 -17.50 -23.13
C LEU A 4 2.31 -16.69 -23.16
N GLY A 5 2.43 -15.80 -24.14
CA GLY A 5 3.53 -14.84 -24.23
C GLY A 5 3.42 -13.83 -23.09
N ILE A 6 4.26 -13.99 -22.07
CA ILE A 6 4.46 -13.01 -21.02
C ILE A 6 5.20 -11.82 -21.65
N LEU A 7 4.45 -10.84 -22.15
CA LEU A 7 4.99 -9.53 -22.48
C LEU A 7 5.48 -8.90 -21.18
N ALA A 8 6.80 -8.81 -21.02
CA ALA A 8 7.42 -8.00 -19.99
C ALA A 8 7.03 -6.53 -20.28
N VAL A 9 5.98 -6.05 -19.62
CA VAL A 9 5.66 -4.62 -19.61
C VAL A 9 6.83 -3.94 -18.90
N PRO A 10 7.52 -2.97 -19.53
CA PRO A 10 8.51 -2.18 -18.81
C PRO A 10 7.80 -1.55 -17.61
N CYS A 11 8.24 -1.91 -16.41
CA CYS A 11 7.79 -1.27 -15.19
C CYS A 11 8.11 0.21 -15.33
N LEU A 12 7.07 1.05 -15.45
CA LEU A 12 7.20 2.51 -15.39
C LEU A 12 7.51 2.91 -13.94
N ALA A 13 8.69 2.55 -13.44
CA ALA A 13 9.30 3.30 -12.36
C ALA A 13 9.61 4.69 -12.94
N THR A 14 8.85 5.70 -12.55
CA THR A 14 8.88 7.00 -13.22
C THR A 14 10.21 7.71 -12.96
N PRO A 15 11.03 7.97 -13.99
CA PRO A 15 12.24 8.77 -13.87
C PRO A 15 11.90 10.27 -13.78
N ASP A 16 10.69 10.65 -13.36
CA ASP A 16 10.20 12.03 -13.46
C ASP A 16 11.09 13.00 -12.69
N TYR A 17 11.61 12.59 -11.54
CA TYR A 17 12.58 13.39 -10.79
C TYR A 17 13.94 13.49 -11.50
N ALA A 18 14.43 12.39 -12.08
CA ALA A 18 15.64 12.37 -12.91
C ALA A 18 15.46 13.27 -14.16
N LYS A 19 14.28 13.26 -14.78
CA LYS A 19 13.92 14.10 -15.94
C LYS A 19 13.80 15.57 -15.57
N GLN A 20 13.22 15.90 -14.42
CA GLN A 20 13.14 17.28 -13.92
C GLN A 20 14.52 17.86 -13.60
N THR A 21 15.43 17.03 -13.08
CA THR A 21 16.76 17.47 -12.64
C THR A 21 17.85 17.32 -13.71
N GLY A 22 17.60 16.52 -14.74
CA GLY A 22 18.59 16.16 -15.77
C GLY A 22 19.69 15.22 -15.28
N TYR A 23 19.55 14.61 -14.09
CA TYR A 23 20.53 13.70 -13.52
C TYR A 23 20.12 12.24 -13.66
N ASP A 24 21.09 11.37 -13.98
CA ASP A 24 20.90 9.92 -13.96
C ASP A 24 20.74 9.38 -12.52
N CYS A 25 20.09 8.22 -12.38
CA CYS A 25 19.87 7.56 -11.08
C CYS A 25 21.17 7.31 -10.30
N GLY A 26 22.28 7.06 -11.00
CA GLY A 26 23.62 6.85 -10.43
C GLY A 26 24.20 8.08 -9.71
N LYS A 27 23.61 9.26 -9.90
CA LYS A 27 23.98 10.47 -9.14
C LYS A 27 23.64 10.32 -7.66
N CYS A 28 22.49 9.73 -7.36
CA CYS A 28 21.97 9.58 -5.99
C CYS A 28 22.13 8.17 -5.44
N HIS A 29 22.02 7.14 -6.29
CA HIS A 29 22.10 5.74 -5.88
C HIS A 29 23.41 5.10 -6.32
N VAL A 30 24.00 4.28 -5.43
CA VAL A 30 25.15 3.42 -5.80
C VAL A 30 24.71 2.33 -6.77
N ASP A 31 23.52 1.76 -6.55
CA ASP A 31 22.89 0.82 -7.47
C ASP A 31 21.87 1.54 -8.36
N VAL A 32 22.16 1.59 -9.66
CA VAL A 32 21.31 2.25 -10.67
C VAL A 32 19.98 1.53 -10.90
N ILE A 33 19.86 0.27 -10.48
CA ILE A 33 18.61 -0.52 -10.54
C ILE A 33 17.67 -0.12 -9.39
N GLY A 34 18.15 0.69 -8.43
CA GLY A 34 17.38 1.27 -7.35
C GLY A 34 17.34 0.39 -6.09
N GLY A 35 17.14 1.04 -4.94
CA GLY A 35 17.30 0.42 -3.62
C GLY A 35 18.77 0.37 -3.18
N GLY A 36 19.00 0.18 -1.88
CA GLY A 36 20.35 0.09 -1.32
C GLY A 36 20.99 1.45 -0.95
N LYS A 37 22.32 1.48 -0.95
CA LYS A 37 23.12 2.59 -0.40
C LYS A 37 23.08 3.82 -1.32
N LEU A 38 23.05 5.01 -0.72
CA LEU A 38 23.14 6.28 -1.44
C LEU A 38 24.61 6.67 -1.66
N THR A 39 24.86 7.45 -2.70
CA THR A 39 26.14 8.15 -2.88
C THR A 39 26.25 9.29 -1.87
N THR A 40 27.43 9.88 -1.71
CA THR A 40 27.60 11.07 -0.86
C THR A 40 26.68 12.22 -1.29
N THR A 41 26.41 12.39 -2.58
CA THR A 41 25.45 13.38 -3.09
C THR A 41 24.02 13.03 -2.68
N GLY A 42 23.63 11.75 -2.79
CA GLY A 42 22.32 11.29 -2.34
C GLY A 42 22.11 11.45 -0.83
N GLU A 43 23.14 11.19 -0.01
CA GLU A 43 23.09 11.40 1.44
C GLU A 43 22.97 12.88 1.81
N ALA A 44 23.69 13.77 1.12
CA ALA A 44 23.57 15.21 1.31
C ALA A 44 22.16 15.71 0.96
N PHE A 45 21.59 15.24 -0.16
CA PHE A 45 20.23 15.57 -0.57
C PHE A 45 19.19 15.05 0.43
N LEU A 46 19.34 13.81 0.91
CA LEU A 46 18.48 13.26 1.97
C LEU A 46 18.54 14.09 3.26
N THR A 47 19.73 14.58 3.62
CA THR A 47 19.93 15.41 4.81
C THR A 47 19.23 16.76 4.66
N ASP A 48 19.30 17.38 3.48
CA ASP A 48 18.55 18.60 3.16
C ASP A 48 17.03 18.38 3.24
N LEU A 49 16.52 17.27 2.70
CA LEU A 49 15.09 16.92 2.82
C LEU A 49 14.66 16.73 4.27
N LYS A 50 15.50 16.12 5.12
CA LYS A 50 15.25 15.99 6.56
C LYS A 50 15.20 17.36 7.24
N ALA A 51 16.15 18.24 6.93
CA ALA A 51 16.19 19.59 7.48
C ALA A 51 14.94 20.42 7.09
N LYS A 52 14.44 20.24 5.86
CA LYS A 52 13.21 20.88 5.36
C LYS A 52 11.91 20.24 5.87
N GLY A 53 11.98 19.16 6.66
CA GLY A 53 10.81 18.41 7.12
C GLY A 53 10.06 17.68 6.00
N GLN A 54 10.66 17.57 4.81
CA GLN A 54 10.08 16.89 3.64
C GLN A 54 10.38 15.38 3.64
N TYR A 55 11.19 14.90 4.59
CA TYR A 55 11.44 13.49 4.82
C TYR A 55 10.91 13.04 6.19
N ARG A 56 9.90 12.17 6.18
CA ARG A 56 9.33 11.57 7.41
C ARG A 56 10.07 10.27 7.73
N GLN A 57 11.07 10.33 8.60
CA GLN A 57 11.72 9.13 9.12
C GLN A 57 10.79 8.45 10.13
N LEU A 58 10.38 7.21 9.84
CA LEU A 58 9.66 6.40 10.83
C LEU A 58 10.67 5.80 11.82
N SER A 59 10.32 5.77 13.10
CA SER A 59 11.09 5.00 14.08
C SER A 59 10.86 3.50 13.88
N THR A 60 11.77 2.67 14.38
CA THR A 60 11.62 1.19 14.35
C THR A 60 10.28 0.75 14.95
N THR A 61 9.87 1.37 16.05
CA THR A 61 8.57 1.11 16.68
C THR A 61 7.40 1.46 15.75
N GLN A 62 7.45 2.61 15.08
CA GLN A 62 6.41 3.00 14.12
C GLN A 62 6.36 2.05 12.93
N HIS A 63 7.51 1.55 12.46
CA HIS A 63 7.56 0.51 11.43
C HIS A 63 6.90 -0.79 11.89
N ILE A 64 7.20 -1.26 13.10
CA ILE A 64 6.59 -2.48 13.66
C ILE A 64 5.08 -2.30 13.84
N VAL A 65 4.65 -1.19 14.42
CA VAL A 65 3.21 -0.89 14.59
C VAL A 65 2.50 -0.85 13.23
N ARG A 66 3.09 -0.17 12.24
CA ARG A 66 2.53 -0.13 10.88
C ARG A 66 2.46 -1.51 10.24
N LEU A 67 3.46 -2.37 10.48
CA LEU A 67 3.46 -3.75 10.00
C LEU A 67 2.33 -4.57 10.63
N ILE A 68 2.15 -4.48 11.95
CA ILE A 68 1.08 -5.18 12.67
C ILE A 68 -0.30 -4.72 12.18
N ILE A 69 -0.52 -3.40 12.09
CA ILE A 69 -1.79 -2.84 11.57
C ILE A 69 -2.01 -3.27 10.12
N GLY A 70 -0.98 -3.24 9.29
CA GLY A 70 -1.02 -3.71 7.90
C GLY A 70 -1.44 -5.18 7.79
N TYR A 71 -0.88 -6.04 8.64
CA TYR A 71 -1.21 -7.46 8.67
C TYR A 71 -2.66 -7.70 9.12
N LEU A 72 -3.09 -7.02 10.19
CA LEU A 72 -4.49 -7.08 10.65
C LEU A 72 -5.47 -6.59 9.58
N HIS A 73 -5.13 -5.51 8.86
CA HIS A 73 -5.93 -4.99 7.75
C HIS A 73 -6.08 -6.05 6.65
N MET A 74 -4.98 -6.70 6.24
CA MET A 74 -5.03 -7.72 5.20
C MET A 74 -5.84 -8.96 5.61
N LEU A 75 -5.69 -9.44 6.84
CA LEU A 75 -6.52 -10.54 7.35
C LEU A 75 -8.01 -10.17 7.37
N ALA A 76 -8.35 -8.96 7.86
CA ALA A 76 -9.72 -8.48 7.86
C ALA A 76 -10.26 -8.33 6.43
N ALA A 77 -9.43 -7.93 5.46
CA ALA A 77 -9.80 -7.83 4.05
C ALA A 77 -10.22 -9.18 3.48
N ILE A 78 -9.40 -10.21 3.72
CA ILE A 78 -9.68 -11.58 3.27
C ILE A 78 -10.96 -12.11 3.91
N VAL A 79 -11.14 -11.92 5.22
CA VAL A 79 -12.34 -12.37 5.95
C VAL A 79 -13.59 -11.63 5.46
N TRP A 80 -13.52 -10.31 5.31
CA TRP A 80 -14.66 -9.50 4.86
C TRP A 80 -15.05 -9.85 3.43
N PHE A 81 -14.09 -9.90 2.51
CA PHE A 81 -14.32 -10.29 1.12
C PHE A 81 -14.86 -11.71 1.01
N GLY A 82 -14.27 -12.66 1.75
CA GLY A 82 -14.74 -14.04 1.83
C GLY A 82 -16.16 -14.14 2.38
N THR A 83 -16.52 -13.33 3.38
CA THR A 83 -17.89 -13.28 3.93
C THR A 83 -18.88 -12.75 2.89
N ILE A 84 -18.52 -11.73 2.12
CA ILE A 84 -19.37 -11.23 1.02
C ILE A 84 -19.59 -12.34 0.00
N MET A 85 -18.52 -13.00 -0.46
CA MET A 85 -18.63 -14.09 -1.43
C MET A 85 -19.44 -15.27 -0.88
N TYR A 86 -19.24 -15.65 0.39
CA TYR A 86 -20.01 -16.71 1.04
C TYR A 86 -21.51 -16.39 1.04
N VAL A 87 -21.88 -15.16 1.40
CA VAL A 87 -23.29 -14.76 1.49
C VAL A 87 -23.96 -14.58 0.13
N HIS A 88 -23.22 -14.12 -0.88
CA HIS A 88 -23.82 -13.79 -2.19
C HIS A 88 -23.69 -14.93 -3.22
N LEU A 89 -22.68 -15.79 -3.10
CA LEU A 89 -22.45 -16.90 -4.03
C LEU A 89 -22.85 -18.26 -3.45
N LEU A 90 -22.53 -18.55 -2.18
CA LEU A 90 -22.78 -19.87 -1.58
C LEU A 90 -24.16 -19.94 -0.92
N LEU A 91 -24.51 -18.96 -0.10
CA LEU A 91 -25.89 -18.80 0.36
C LEU A 91 -26.70 -18.27 -0.83
N LYS A 92 -27.59 -19.11 -1.38
CA LYS A 92 -28.52 -18.65 -2.42
C LYS A 92 -29.26 -17.41 -1.90
N PRO A 93 -29.50 -16.37 -2.72
CA PRO A 93 -30.24 -15.17 -2.30
C PRO A 93 -31.61 -15.49 -1.68
N ALA A 94 -32.23 -16.59 -2.11
CA ALA A 94 -33.49 -17.10 -1.56
C ALA A 94 -33.40 -17.57 -0.10
N TYR A 95 -32.22 -17.84 0.44
CA TYR A 95 -32.01 -18.16 1.86
C TYR A 95 -31.93 -16.89 2.72
N ALA A 96 -31.42 -15.78 2.17
CA ALA A 96 -31.34 -14.49 2.86
C ALA A 96 -32.71 -13.83 3.09
N SER A 97 -33.75 -14.23 2.33
CA SER A 97 -35.12 -13.76 2.52
C SER A 97 -35.78 -14.24 3.82
N LYS A 98 -35.24 -15.30 4.44
CA LYS A 98 -35.62 -15.75 5.79
C LYS A 98 -34.71 -15.19 6.90
N GLY A 99 -33.75 -14.35 6.53
CA GLY A 99 -32.75 -13.79 7.42
C GLY A 99 -31.43 -14.58 7.40
N LEU A 100 -30.32 -13.85 7.45
CA LEU A 100 -28.99 -14.44 7.60
C LEU A 100 -28.77 -14.93 9.04
N PRO A 101 -28.00 -16.01 9.26
CA PRO A 101 -27.62 -16.37 10.60
C PRO A 101 -26.75 -15.25 11.22
N LYS A 102 -26.96 -15.02 12.53
CA LYS A 102 -26.40 -13.84 13.22
C LYS A 102 -24.87 -13.85 13.25
N ALA A 103 -24.23 -15.01 13.11
CA ALA A 103 -22.78 -15.15 13.18
C ALA A 103 -22.10 -14.52 11.96
N GLU A 104 -22.58 -14.83 10.76
CA GLU A 104 -22.08 -14.33 9.49
C GLU A 104 -22.27 -12.81 9.38
N LEU A 105 -23.43 -12.32 9.83
CA LEU A 105 -23.70 -10.88 9.89
C LEU A 105 -22.70 -10.17 10.81
N ARG A 106 -22.48 -10.70 12.02
CA ARG A 106 -21.50 -10.13 12.97
C ARG A 106 -20.08 -10.18 12.42
N LEU A 107 -19.69 -11.29 11.79
CA LEU A 107 -18.36 -11.44 11.20
C LEU A 107 -18.14 -10.42 10.08
N GLY A 108 -19.13 -10.23 9.21
CA GLY A 108 -19.10 -9.22 8.15
C GLY A 108 -18.96 -7.81 8.71
N TRP A 109 -19.79 -7.42 9.69
CA TRP A 109 -19.72 -6.09 10.31
C TRP A 109 -18.42 -5.84 11.07
N LEU A 110 -17.95 -6.82 11.84
CA LEU A 110 -16.70 -6.69 12.61
C LEU A 110 -15.50 -6.53 11.67
N SER A 111 -15.40 -7.38 10.65
CA SER A 111 -14.30 -7.29 9.67
C SER A 111 -14.35 -5.98 8.87
N MET A 112 -15.55 -5.50 8.51
CA MET A 112 -15.73 -4.20 7.86
C MET A 112 -15.24 -3.03 8.74
N PHE A 113 -15.58 -3.06 10.03
CA PHE A 113 -15.14 -2.04 10.97
C PHE A 113 -13.62 -2.05 11.14
N VAL A 114 -13.01 -3.23 11.31
CA VAL A 114 -11.56 -3.37 11.39
C VAL A 114 -10.88 -2.83 10.14
N LEU A 115 -11.41 -3.14 8.95
CA LEU A 115 -10.91 -2.60 7.68
C LEU A 115 -10.95 -1.08 7.62
N LEU A 116 -12.07 -0.48 8.00
CA LEU A 116 -12.24 0.97 7.99
C LEU A 116 -11.21 1.64 8.91
N VAL A 117 -11.08 1.17 10.14
CA VAL A 117 -10.17 1.75 11.14
C VAL A 117 -8.71 1.57 10.70
N THR A 118 -8.31 0.33 10.41
CA THR A 118 -6.91 0.03 10.05
C THR A 118 -6.52 0.65 8.72
N GLY A 119 -7.42 0.70 7.73
CA GLY A 119 -7.20 1.35 6.44
C GLY A 119 -7.00 2.87 6.58
N THR A 120 -7.81 3.51 7.44
CA THR A 120 -7.67 4.93 7.76
C THR A 120 -6.33 5.21 8.43
N LEU A 121 -5.94 4.41 9.43
CA LEU A 121 -4.65 4.55 10.12
C LEU A 121 -3.47 4.39 9.16
N LEU A 122 -3.49 3.37 8.30
CA LEU A 122 -2.43 3.14 7.30
C LEU A 122 -2.36 4.27 6.27
N THR A 123 -3.50 4.81 5.88
CA THR A 123 -3.59 5.92 4.93
C THR A 123 -2.97 7.19 5.51
N ILE A 124 -3.34 7.56 6.73
CA ILE A 124 -2.75 8.72 7.43
C ILE A 124 -1.26 8.51 7.68
N ALA A 125 -0.83 7.29 8.00
CA ALA A 125 0.58 6.96 8.20
C ALA A 125 1.40 7.02 6.90
N ARG A 126 0.76 6.90 5.73
CA ARG A 126 1.43 6.86 4.42
C ARG A 126 1.35 8.19 3.67
N MET A 127 0.22 8.89 3.71
CA MET A 127 -0.04 10.08 2.91
C MET A 127 0.18 11.36 3.74
N PRO A 128 1.19 12.19 3.43
CA PRO A 128 1.46 13.41 4.19
C PRO A 128 0.46 14.54 3.91
N ASN A 129 -0.19 14.54 2.75
CA ASN A 129 -1.16 15.55 2.34
C ASN A 129 -2.12 15.00 1.28
N LEU A 130 -3.19 15.74 0.97
CA LEU A 130 -4.20 15.32 -0.01
C LEU A 130 -3.66 15.27 -1.44
N ALA A 131 -2.72 16.14 -1.81
CA ALA A 131 -2.10 16.10 -3.14
C ALA A 131 -1.35 14.78 -3.37
N ALA A 132 -0.82 14.16 -2.31
CA ALA A 132 -0.17 12.85 -2.40
C ALA A 132 -1.13 11.75 -2.87
N PHE A 133 -2.45 11.84 -2.66
CA PHE A 133 -3.38 10.80 -3.13
C PHE A 133 -3.45 10.69 -4.65
N THR A 134 -3.20 11.78 -5.37
CA THR A 134 -3.24 11.81 -6.84
C THR A 134 -1.86 11.97 -7.48
N ALA A 135 -0.91 12.54 -6.75
CA ALA A 135 0.46 12.75 -7.21
C ALA A 135 1.39 11.57 -6.87
N THR A 136 1.10 10.77 -5.85
CA THR A 136 1.91 9.57 -5.59
C THR A 136 1.61 8.51 -6.63
N ARG A 137 2.66 8.03 -7.28
CA ARG A 137 2.59 6.85 -8.14
C ARG A 137 3.25 5.70 -7.37
N PHE A 138 2.49 4.63 -7.18
CA PHE A 138 3.00 3.42 -6.57
C PHE A 138 3.85 2.70 -7.62
N GLY A 139 5.17 2.73 -7.42
CA GLY A 139 6.20 2.05 -8.21
C GLY A 139 7.45 1.95 -7.36
#